data_AF-S6HBI3-F1
#
_entry.id   AF-S6HBI3-F1
#
_cell.length_a   1.000
_cell.length_b   1.000
_cell.length_c   1.000
_cell.angle_alpha   90.00
_cell.angle_beta   90.00
_cell.angle_gamma   90.00
#
_symmetry.space_group_name_H-M   'P 1'
#
loop_
_entity.id
_entity.type
_entity.pdbx_description
1 polymer ?
#
loop_
_entity_poly.entity_id
_entity_poly.type
_entity_poly.pdbx_seq_one_letter_code
_entity_poly.pdbx_strand_id
1 'polypeptide(L)'
;MESPLSQYQAALINQQREVSMTIDKALEKEVLTRLLHAHPNGLGKEILDNYRGENAVADTLEYLQQNGLIHDGSVDAAGKSGRNLNYPIKLSSSGVNTAKSLEA
;
A
#
# COMPACT_ATOMS: atom_id res chain seq x y z
N MET A 1 -1.10 42.37 8.87
CA MET A 1 -0.84 41.59 10.09
C MET A 1 -1.66 40.31 9.94
N GLU A 2 -1.05 39.25 9.43
CA GLU A 2 -1.74 37.98 9.19
C GLU A 2 -1.97 37.29 10.53
N SER A 3 -3.23 36.96 10.82
CA SER A 3 -3.63 36.42 12.11
C SER A 3 -2.92 35.09 12.41
N PRO A 4 -2.26 34.93 13.57
CA PRO A 4 -1.51 33.71 13.93
C PRO A 4 -2.36 32.42 13.99
N LEU A 5 -3.69 32.55 13.95
CA LEU A 5 -4.62 31.42 13.90
C LEU A 5 -4.57 30.63 12.58
N SER A 6 -4.20 31.25 11.46
CA SER A 6 -4.16 30.57 10.15
C SER A 6 -2.98 29.58 10.05
N GLN A 7 -1.85 29.90 10.68
CA GLN A 7 -0.65 29.05 10.70
C GLN A 7 -0.87 27.78 11.53
N TYR A 8 -1.61 27.89 12.65
CA TYR A 8 -2.00 26.73 13.45
C TYR A 8 -2.95 25.80 12.70
N GLN A 9 -3.92 26.36 11.96
CA GLN A 9 -4.83 25.55 11.14
C GLN A 9 -4.07 24.82 10.02
N ALA A 10 -3.12 25.48 9.36
CA ALA A 10 -2.28 24.86 8.33
C ALA A 10 -1.35 23.77 8.89
N ALA A 11 -0.77 23.98 10.08
CA ALA A 11 0.06 22.97 10.75
C ALA A 11 -0.77 21.75 11.17
N LEU A 12 -2.00 21.95 11.66
CA LEU A 12 -2.93 20.85 11.98
C LEU A 12 -3.37 20.08 10.73
N ILE A 13 -3.59 20.78 9.61
CA ILE A 13 -3.90 20.13 8.32
C ILE A 13 -2.70 19.32 7.82
N ASN A 14 -1.48 19.85 7.90
CA ASN A 14 -0.29 19.09 7.51
C ASN A 14 -0.03 17.90 8.44
N GLN A 15 -0.20 18.07 9.76
CA GLN A 15 -0.06 16.99 10.74
C GLN A 15 -1.12 15.88 10.55
N GLN A 16 -2.37 16.23 10.22
CA GLN A 16 -3.42 15.25 9.88
C GLN A 16 -3.14 14.52 8.56
N ARG A 17 -2.45 15.18 7.61
CA ARG A 17 -1.99 14.56 6.35
C ARG A 17 -0.82 13.60 6.56
N GLU A 18 0.03 13.84 7.55
CA GLU A 18 1.12 12.93 7.93
C GLU A 18 0.61 11.68 8.67
N VAL A 19 -0.51 11.80 9.39
CA VAL A 19 -1.08 10.71 10.20
C VAL A 19 -1.89 9.70 9.36
N SER A 20 -2.19 10.00 8.10
CA SER A 20 -3.15 9.20 7.30
C SER A 20 -2.53 8.22 6.29
N MET A 21 -1.20 8.04 6.24
CA MET A 21 -0.56 7.11 5.29
C MET A 21 0.69 6.42 5.86
N THR A 22 0.70 6.08 7.14
CA THR A 22 1.67 5.10 7.62
C THR A 22 1.20 3.71 7.21
N ILE A 23 1.37 3.37 5.92
CA ILE A 23 1.43 1.97 5.53
C ILE A 23 2.45 1.31 6.46
N ASP A 24 2.02 0.27 7.16
CA ASP A 24 2.89 -0.50 8.03
C ASP A 24 4.07 -0.98 7.18
N LYS A 25 5.27 -0.43 7.38
CA LYS A 25 6.45 -0.82 6.60
C LYS A 25 6.77 -2.31 6.72
N ALA A 26 6.39 -2.91 7.85
CA ALA A 26 6.44 -4.34 8.06
C ALA A 26 5.50 -5.09 7.09
N LEU A 27 4.26 -4.60 6.95
CA LEU A 27 3.27 -5.14 6.03
C LEU A 27 3.70 -4.94 4.57
N GLU A 28 4.22 -3.76 4.21
CA GLU A 28 4.77 -3.50 2.87
C GLU A 28 5.87 -4.49 2.53
N LYS A 29 6.86 -4.64 3.41
CA LYS A 29 7.95 -5.59 3.22
C LYS A 29 7.43 -7.01 3.09
N GLU A 30 6.51 -7.43 3.94
CA GLU A 30 5.94 -8.78 3.90
C GLU A 30 5.17 -9.02 2.59
N VAL A 31 4.32 -8.09 2.18
CA VAL A 31 3.58 -8.15 0.91
C VAL A 31 4.54 -8.24 -0.28
N LEU A 32 5.55 -7.38 -0.34
CA LEU A 32 6.55 -7.36 -1.41
C LEU A 32 7.35 -8.67 -1.46
N THR A 33 7.85 -9.10 -0.31
CA THR A 33 8.61 -10.35 -0.18
C THR A 33 7.76 -11.54 -0.61
N ARG A 34 6.52 -11.60 -0.13
CA ARG A 34 5.65 -12.73 -0.41
C ARG A 34 5.17 -12.74 -1.86
N LEU A 35 4.93 -11.58 -2.47
CA LEU A 35 4.69 -11.46 -3.91
C LEU A 35 5.89 -11.96 -4.73
N LEU A 36 7.12 -11.71 -4.27
CA LEU A 36 8.34 -12.19 -4.91
C LEU A 36 8.45 -13.73 -4.86
N HIS A 37 8.12 -14.34 -3.72
CA HIS A 37 8.12 -15.81 -3.54
C HIS A 37 6.89 -16.51 -4.14
N ALA A 38 5.75 -15.82 -4.25
CA ALA A 38 4.51 -16.37 -4.81
C ALA A 38 4.57 -16.56 -6.34
N HIS A 39 5.64 -16.10 -7.00
CA HIS A 39 5.82 -16.26 -8.43
C HIS A 39 5.88 -17.75 -8.82
N PRO A 40 5.14 -18.21 -9.86
CA PRO A 40 4.32 -17.47 -10.84
C PRO A 40 2.82 -17.32 -10.50
N ASN A 41 2.33 -17.86 -9.38
CA ASN A 41 0.90 -17.87 -9.05
C ASN A 41 0.38 -16.52 -8.52
N GLY A 42 1.28 -15.62 -8.10
CA GLY A 42 0.93 -14.32 -7.53
C GLY A 42 0.38 -14.43 -6.10
N LEU A 43 0.23 -13.29 -5.44
CA LEU A 43 -0.20 -13.27 -4.04
C LEU A 43 -1.72 -13.46 -3.97
N GLY A 44 -2.20 -14.52 -3.32
CA GLY A 44 -3.62 -14.77 -3.09
C GLY A 44 -4.12 -14.23 -1.75
N LYS A 45 -5.27 -14.74 -1.29
CA LYS A 45 -5.85 -14.42 0.04
C LYS A 45 -4.96 -14.78 1.23
N GLU A 46 -3.82 -15.45 1.02
CA GLU A 46 -2.93 -15.91 2.08
C GLU A 46 -2.35 -14.76 2.92
N ILE A 47 -2.15 -13.58 2.32
CA ILE A 47 -1.70 -12.41 3.07
C ILE A 47 -2.83 -11.92 3.99
N LEU A 48 -4.09 -12.01 3.54
CA LEU A 48 -5.28 -11.67 4.33
C LEU A 48 -5.52 -12.69 5.46
N ASP A 49 -5.14 -13.94 5.27
CA ASP A 49 -5.27 -14.98 6.30
C ASP A 49 -4.27 -14.75 7.45
N ASN A 50 -3.06 -14.28 7.12
CA ASN A 50 -2.04 -13.92 8.10
C ASN A 50 -2.25 -12.52 8.71
N TYR A 51 -2.89 -11.60 7.99
CA TYR A 51 -3.18 -10.25 8.46
C TYR A 51 -4.67 -10.04 8.72
N ARG A 52 -5.04 -9.77 9.99
CA ARG A 52 -6.43 -9.48 10.43
C ARG A 52 -7.06 -8.19 9.86
N GLY A 53 -6.54 -7.63 8.77
CA GLY A 53 -7.01 -6.38 8.19
C GLY A 53 -6.97 -6.39 6.66
N GLU A 54 -8.08 -6.79 6.04
CA GLU A 54 -8.29 -6.62 4.58
C GLU A 54 -8.08 -5.17 4.14
N ASN A 55 -8.52 -4.21 4.95
CA ASN A 55 -8.33 -2.79 4.67
C ASN A 55 -6.85 -2.38 4.66
N ALA A 56 -6.02 -2.93 5.55
CA ALA A 56 -4.61 -2.58 5.67
C ALA A 56 -3.79 -3.16 4.51
N VAL A 57 -4.10 -4.41 4.14
CA VAL A 57 -3.53 -5.04 2.94
C VAL A 57 -3.94 -4.26 1.69
N ALA A 58 -5.22 -3.91 1.57
CA ALA A 58 -5.69 -3.14 0.43
C ALA A 58 -5.06 -1.74 0.36
N ASP A 59 -4.86 -1.06 1.50
CA ASP A 59 -4.13 0.22 1.59
C ASP A 59 -2.69 0.06 1.08
N THR A 60 -2.00 -1.00 1.54
CA THR A 60 -0.62 -1.31 1.15
C THR A 60 -0.52 -1.58 -0.33
N LEU A 61 -1.43 -2.39 -0.87
CA LEU A 61 -1.44 -2.72 -2.29
C LEU A 61 -1.76 -1.49 -3.15
N GLU A 62 -2.67 -0.62 -2.70
CA GLU A 62 -2.98 0.65 -3.36
C GLU A 62 -1.74 1.54 -3.42
N TYR A 63 -1.02 1.65 -2.30
CA TYR A 63 0.24 2.37 -2.23
C TYR A 63 1.29 1.76 -3.19
N LEU A 64 1.44 0.44 -3.21
CA LEU A 64 2.35 -0.24 -4.14
C LEU A 64 1.97 0.03 -5.61
N GLN A 65 0.68 0.10 -5.93
CA GLN A 65 0.19 0.41 -7.28
C GLN A 65 0.50 1.86 -7.65
N GLN A 66 0.23 2.81 -6.75
CA GLN A 66 0.53 4.23 -6.95
C GLN A 66 2.03 4.48 -7.15
N ASN A 67 2.89 3.68 -6.49
CA ASN A 67 4.34 3.73 -6.66
C ASN A 67 4.86 2.92 -7.87
N GLY A 68 3.97 2.26 -8.64
CA GLY A 68 4.36 1.46 -9.80
C GLY A 68 5.13 0.18 -9.46
N LEU A 69 5.02 -0.31 -8.22
CA LEU A 69 5.67 -1.53 -7.74
C LEU A 69 4.87 -2.78 -8.10
N ILE A 70 3.56 -2.67 -8.28
CA ILE A 70 2.70 -3.75 -8.80
C ILE A 70 2.07 -3.33 -10.13
N HIS A 71 1.55 -4.31 -10.87
CA HIS A 71 0.82 -4.05 -12.10
C HIS A 71 -0.49 -3.27 -11.84
N ASP A 72 -0.73 -2.26 -12.68
CA ASP A 72 -1.96 -1.46 -12.69
C ASP A 72 -3.20 -2.35 -12.89
N GLY A 73 -4.26 -2.11 -12.09
CA GLY A 73 -5.47 -2.93 -12.06
C GLY A 73 -5.46 -4.07 -11.02
N SER A 74 -4.42 -4.17 -10.20
CA SER A 74 -4.39 -5.10 -9.05
C SER A 74 -5.25 -4.61 -7.89
N VAL A 75 -5.36 -3.29 -7.73
CA VAL A 75 -6.24 -2.63 -6.76
C VAL A 75 -7.12 -1.66 -7.51
N ASP A 76 -8.41 -1.94 -7.51
CA ASP A 76 -9.40 -1.01 -8.02
C ASP A 76 -9.93 -0.17 -6.85
N ALA A 77 -9.50 1.09 -6.84
CA ALA A 77 -9.92 2.10 -5.87
C ALA A 77 -11.18 2.86 -6.36
N ALA A 78 -12.03 2.25 -7.20
CA ALA A 78 -13.23 2.90 -7.71
C ALA A 78 -14.33 2.97 -6.63
N GLY A 79 -14.16 3.88 -5.68
CA GLY A 79 -15.23 4.68 -5.08
C GLY A 79 -16.28 3.99 -4.18
N LYS A 80 -16.50 4.62 -3.01
CA LYS A 80 -17.65 4.54 -2.07
C LYS A 80 -18.14 3.18 -1.56
N SER A 81 -17.73 2.03 -2.10
CA SER A 81 -18.31 0.73 -1.74
C SER A 81 -17.30 -0.42 -1.55
N GLY A 82 -16.02 -0.11 -1.29
CA GLY A 82 -15.00 -1.08 -0.90
C GLY A 82 -13.84 -1.16 -1.90
N ARG A 83 -12.63 -1.38 -1.39
CA ARG A 83 -11.42 -1.62 -2.20
C ARG A 83 -11.55 -2.99 -2.84
N ASN A 84 -11.60 -3.06 -4.17
CA ASN A 84 -11.69 -4.34 -4.86
C ASN A 84 -10.28 -4.82 -5.26
N LEU A 85 -9.85 -5.95 -4.71
CA LEU A 85 -8.54 -6.53 -4.99
C LEU A 85 -8.66 -7.56 -6.12
N ASN A 86 -7.94 -7.32 -7.21
CA ASN A 86 -7.98 -8.16 -8.39
C ASN A 86 -6.81 -9.15 -8.35
N TYR A 87 -7.11 -10.40 -8.01
CA TYR A 87 -6.14 -11.48 -7.90
C TYR A 87 -5.99 -12.23 -9.24
N PRO A 88 -4.79 -12.76 -9.57
CA PRO A 88 -3.55 -12.70 -8.80
C PRO A 88 -2.81 -11.36 -8.93
N ILE A 89 -2.36 -10.83 -7.80
CA ILE A 89 -1.54 -9.60 -7.78
C ILE A 89 -0.11 -9.96 -8.17
N LYS A 90 0.48 -9.16 -9.07
CA LYS A 90 1.83 -9.37 -9.61
C LYS A 90 2.70 -8.14 -9.39
N LEU A 91 3.95 -8.38 -8.99
CA LEU A 91 4.95 -7.32 -8.95
C LEU A 91 5.34 -6.90 -10.36
N SER A 92 5.52 -5.59 -10.52
CA SER A 92 6.21 -5.04 -11.68
C SER A 92 7.71 -5.31 -11.55
N SER A 93 8.46 -5.06 -12.62
CA SER A 93 9.93 -5.14 -12.60
C SER A 93 10.55 -4.31 -11.46
N SER A 94 9.97 -3.14 -11.17
CA SER A 94 10.38 -2.28 -10.07
C SER A 94 10.06 -2.89 -8.71
N GLY A 95 8.84 -3.41 -8.51
CA GLY A 95 8.47 -4.07 -7.26
C GLY A 95 9.30 -5.31 -6.96
N VAL A 96 9.67 -6.09 -7.98
CA VAL A 96 10.59 -7.24 -7.83
C VAL A 96 11.96 -6.76 -7.33
N ASN A 97 12.47 -5.65 -7.84
CA ASN A 97 13.76 -5.11 -7.40
C ASN A 97 13.70 -4.64 -5.94
N THR A 98 12.64 -3.88 -5.58
CA THR A 98 12.41 -3.42 -4.21
C THR A 98 12.25 -4.59 -3.24
N ALA A 99 11.43 -5.59 -3.58
CA ALA A 99 11.24 -6.79 -2.78
C ALA A 99 12.56 -7.53 -2.52
N LYS A 100 13.37 -7.72 -3.58
CA LYS A 100 14.70 -8.34 -3.45
C LYS A 100 15.64 -7.54 -2.56
N SER A 101 15.61 -6.21 -2.65
CA SER A 101 16.43 -5.34 -1.80
C SER A 101 16.00 -5.36 -0.34
N LEU A 102 14.75 -5.72 -0.04
CA LEU A 102 14.23 -5.84 1.32
C LEU A 102 14.53 -7.21 1.95
N GLU A 103 14.72 -8.24 1.13
CA GLU A 103 15.14 -9.58 1.57
C GLU A 103 16.65 -9.76 1.74
N ALA A 104 17.46 -8.97 1.03
CA ALA A 104 18.93 -8.99 1.10
C ALA A 104 19.46 -8.47 2.44
#